data_AF-A0A285R3Y3-F1
#
_entry.id   AF-A0A285R3Y3-F1
#
_cell.length_a   1.000
_cell.length_b   1.000
_cell.length_c   1.000
_cell.angle_alpha   90.00
_cell.angle_beta   90.00
_cell.angle_gamma   90.00
#
_symmetry.space_group_name_H-M   'P 1'
#
loop_
_entity.id
_entity.type
_entity.pdbx_description
1 polymer ?
#
loop_
_entity_poly.entity_id
_entity_poly.type
_entity_poly.pdbx_seq_one_letter_code
_entity_poly.pdbx_strand_id
1 'polypeptide(L)'
;MPQDHPEPPSTSSVENLLADWAIVNGSVLQAGSVHGDVHLHPAERPVRPTGPGTVDVLVEYFEPGQWLVVPSRAALEVPPALLPGQRPGEEDVAEWARGHGGVDFATTELSVTVINRSDAHLTLRGLTAEVTDRAEPLTGALVSRVPQGVSGVPELELDLDQERPELWEVDEFTRGRVGARPFLDRTHVRLAPDESQRFIVTARIRSSCCTWELVLAFRGDDGTEFAVRPAQRFRTTGLPVTGLSPVVRWAWFEDPPRFWRDTARLDWCSQGNPDPELPSAPRELRKLAGRFGPHLTHFLSTGTTGPEQQLRLAAVLPAVRLAVDLVRADRKGRHAEAARLRAELRRRFPRPILEQAYVAALLAAGLTHGIPPSHREKLIVYLAGTPAAEVLKPMIAVAARR
;
A
#
# COMPACT_ATOMS: atom_id res chain seq x y z
N MET A 1 -33.88 84.21 16.67
CA MET A 1 -32.73 84.98 17.20
C MET A 1 -31.46 84.29 16.73
N PRO A 2 -30.59 85.01 16.01
CA PRO A 2 -29.36 84.51 15.40
C PRO A 2 -28.15 84.73 16.32
N GLN A 3 -27.09 83.92 16.19
CA GLN A 3 -25.67 84.28 16.32
C GLN A 3 -24.89 83.17 15.57
N ASP A 4 -24.46 83.41 14.34
CA ASP A 4 -23.21 84.06 13.87
C ASP A 4 -21.98 83.13 13.88
N HIS A 5 -21.65 82.67 12.64
CA HIS A 5 -20.35 82.50 11.92
C HIS A 5 -19.00 82.33 12.68
N PRO A 6 -17.92 81.76 12.08
CA PRO A 6 -17.66 81.50 10.64
C PRO A 6 -17.02 80.13 10.25
N GLU A 7 -17.02 79.83 8.94
CA GLU A 7 -16.17 78.81 8.29
C GLU A 7 -14.67 79.16 8.32
N PRO A 8 -13.79 78.14 8.30
CA PRO A 8 -12.58 78.18 7.48
C PRO A 8 -12.38 76.88 6.64
N PRO A 9 -11.41 76.85 5.71
CA PRO A 9 -11.61 76.30 4.37
C PRO A 9 -11.31 74.81 4.22
N SER A 10 -11.89 74.27 3.16
CA SER A 10 -11.64 72.98 2.53
C SER A 10 -10.17 72.56 2.50
N THR A 11 -9.84 71.45 3.16
CA THR A 11 -8.72 70.59 2.77
C THR A 11 -9.29 69.28 2.24
N SER A 12 -8.88 68.95 1.02
CA SER A 12 -9.29 67.80 0.25
C SER A 12 -9.16 66.49 1.04
N SER A 13 -10.30 65.86 1.31
CA SER A 13 -10.39 64.42 1.42
C SER A 13 -10.25 63.84 0.02
N VAL A 14 -9.16 63.12 -0.24
CA VAL A 14 -9.17 62.03 -1.22
C VAL A 14 -9.06 60.77 -0.38
N GLU A 15 -10.20 60.11 -0.26
CA GLU A 15 -10.40 58.84 0.41
C GLU A 15 -9.44 57.79 -0.16
N ASN A 16 -8.76 57.08 0.75
CA ASN A 16 -8.11 55.81 0.47
C ASN A 16 -9.20 54.77 0.16
N LEU A 17 -9.65 54.75 -1.09
CA LEU A 17 -10.59 53.78 -1.67
C LEU A 17 -9.87 52.93 -2.71
N LEU A 18 -8.84 52.17 -2.30
CA LEU A 18 -8.33 51.00 -3.03
C LEU A 18 -7.79 49.95 -2.03
N ALA A 19 -8.61 49.64 -1.03
CA ALA A 19 -8.59 48.32 -0.41
C ALA A 19 -9.69 47.52 -1.11
N ASP A 20 -9.36 46.88 -2.23
CA ASP A 20 -9.88 45.57 -2.62
C ASP A 20 -9.38 45.18 -4.03
N TRP A 21 -8.77 44.00 -4.07
CA TRP A 21 -8.58 43.11 -5.22
C TRP A 21 -7.78 43.60 -6.44
N ALA A 22 -6.47 43.35 -6.38
CA ALA A 22 -5.72 42.68 -7.46
C ALA A 22 -4.31 42.30 -6.96
N ILE A 23 -4.19 41.24 -6.16
CA ILE A 23 -2.89 40.55 -6.07
C ILE A 23 -2.76 39.71 -7.33
N VAL A 24 -2.37 40.37 -8.41
CA VAL A 24 -1.71 39.69 -9.54
C VAL A 24 -0.30 39.38 -9.05
N ASN A 25 0.14 38.13 -9.22
CA ASN A 25 1.51 37.68 -8.94
C ASN A 25 2.53 38.54 -9.73
N GLY A 26 2.91 39.66 -9.16
CA GLY A 26 3.81 40.65 -9.71
C GLY A 26 4.35 41.51 -8.58
N SER A 27 5.62 41.92 -8.71
CA SER A 27 6.41 42.62 -7.71
C SER A 27 5.62 43.71 -6.97
N VAL A 28 5.67 43.69 -5.63
CA VAL A 28 5.17 44.80 -4.81
C VAL A 28 6.06 46.01 -5.11
N LEU A 29 5.51 46.99 -5.81
CA LEU A 29 6.21 48.24 -6.10
C LEU A 29 6.04 49.17 -4.89
N GLN A 30 7.16 49.61 -4.32
CA GLN A 30 7.13 50.63 -3.30
C GLN A 30 7.24 51.99 -4.01
N ALA A 31 6.15 52.76 -3.97
CA ALA A 31 6.14 54.10 -4.55
C ALA A 31 6.75 55.09 -3.54
N GLY A 32 7.90 55.66 -3.89
CA GLY A 32 8.51 56.78 -3.19
C GLY A 32 8.41 58.06 -4.03
N SER A 33 8.18 59.19 -3.37
CA SER A 33 8.26 60.51 -3.99
C SER A 33 9.54 61.20 -3.51
N VAL A 34 10.42 61.55 -4.44
CA VAL A 34 11.56 62.44 -4.19
C VAL A 34 11.49 63.55 -5.24
N HIS A 35 11.36 64.79 -4.80
CA HIS A 35 11.25 65.99 -5.66
C HIS A 35 10.07 66.01 -6.66
N GLY A 36 8.97 65.29 -6.38
CA GLY A 36 7.78 65.31 -7.23
C GLY A 36 7.80 64.30 -8.39
N ASP A 37 8.89 63.56 -8.55
CA ASP A 37 8.96 62.40 -9.43
C ASP A 37 8.64 61.11 -8.65
N VAL A 38 7.71 60.31 -9.19
CA VAL A 38 7.36 59.01 -8.62
C VAL A 38 8.39 57.99 -9.09
N HIS A 39 9.23 57.54 -8.16
CA HIS A 39 10.17 56.47 -8.43
C HIS A 39 9.57 55.14 -7.96
N LEU A 40 9.38 54.22 -8.90
CA LEU A 40 9.00 52.84 -8.62
C LEU A 40 10.28 52.06 -8.34
N HIS A 41 10.58 51.84 -7.06
CA HIS A 41 11.63 50.90 -6.68
C HIS A 41 11.00 49.52 -6.56
N PRO A 42 11.59 48.47 -7.17
CA PRO A 42 11.23 47.11 -6.81
C PRO A 42 11.50 46.97 -5.31
N ALA A 43 10.46 46.69 -4.51
CA ALA A 43 10.68 46.41 -3.11
C ALA A 43 11.64 45.21 -3.03
N GLU A 44 12.73 45.35 -2.28
CA GLU A 44 13.62 44.21 -2.02
C GLU A 44 12.78 43.10 -1.39
N ARG A 45 12.55 42.02 -2.16
CA ARG A 45 11.89 40.84 -1.64
C ARG A 45 12.81 40.31 -0.52
N PRO A 46 12.32 40.15 0.72
CA PRO A 46 13.16 39.61 1.78
C PRO A 46 13.67 38.25 1.32
N VAL A 47 14.99 38.12 1.18
CA VAL A 47 15.65 36.91 0.70
C VAL A 47 15.28 35.76 1.63
N ARG A 48 14.62 34.74 1.08
CA ARG A 48 14.29 33.54 1.83
C ARG A 48 15.47 32.58 1.81
N PRO A 49 16.12 32.32 2.96
CA PRO A 49 17.24 31.39 3.03
C PRO A 49 16.78 29.96 2.72
N THR A 50 17.71 29.10 2.34
CA THR A 50 17.45 27.66 2.15
C THR A 50 17.07 27.01 3.49
N GLY A 51 16.07 26.14 3.49
CA GLY A 51 15.73 25.33 4.65
C GLY A 51 14.40 24.58 4.55
N PRO A 52 14.03 23.79 5.57
CA PRO A 52 12.79 23.01 5.55
C PRO A 52 11.53 23.85 5.33
N GLY A 53 11.50 25.07 5.91
CA GLY A 53 10.36 26.00 5.77
C GLY A 53 10.26 26.68 4.41
N THR A 54 11.16 26.40 3.48
CA THR A 54 11.16 26.98 2.13
C THR A 54 10.86 25.94 1.05
N VAL A 55 10.27 24.81 1.42
CA VAL A 55 9.79 23.79 0.49
C VAL A 55 8.38 23.39 0.90
N ASP A 56 7.43 23.56 -0.01
CA ASP A 56 6.10 22.99 0.18
C ASP A 56 6.09 21.59 -0.44
N VAL A 57 5.65 20.60 0.34
CA VAL A 57 5.44 19.23 -0.15
C VAL A 57 3.98 18.88 0.02
N LEU A 58 3.27 18.78 -1.09
CA LEU A 58 1.90 18.29 -1.15
C LEU A 58 1.93 16.81 -1.48
N VAL A 59 1.30 16.00 -0.62
CA VAL A 59 1.13 14.56 -0.85
C VAL A 59 -0.35 14.27 -0.89
N GLU A 60 -0.78 13.68 -2.00
CA GLU A 60 -2.17 13.32 -2.24
C GLU A 60 -2.23 11.85 -2.64
N TYR A 61 -3.32 11.17 -2.28
CA TYR A 61 -3.57 9.84 -2.84
C TYR A 61 -3.74 9.96 -4.36
N PHE A 62 -3.00 9.14 -5.09
CA PHE A 62 -3.24 8.95 -6.51
C PHE A 62 -4.24 7.80 -6.65
N GLU A 63 -5.41 8.07 -7.23
CA GLU A 63 -6.57 7.18 -7.10
C GLU A 63 -6.92 6.28 -8.32
N PRO A 64 -6.00 5.77 -9.16
CA PRO A 64 -6.40 4.72 -10.10
C PRO A 64 -6.46 3.36 -9.39
N GLY A 65 -7.66 2.86 -9.15
CA GLY A 65 -7.86 1.43 -8.93
C GLY A 65 -7.45 0.87 -7.57
N GLN A 66 -7.41 1.73 -6.54
CA GLN A 66 -6.95 1.40 -5.21
C GLN A 66 -7.78 0.29 -4.54
N TRP A 67 -7.06 -0.56 -3.83
CA TRP A 67 -7.59 -1.64 -3.02
C TRP A 67 -7.40 -1.35 -1.55
N LEU A 68 -8.43 -1.57 -0.75
CA LEU A 68 -8.40 -1.32 0.70
C LEU A 68 -8.81 -2.58 1.45
N VAL A 69 -8.04 -2.98 2.46
CA VAL A 69 -8.47 -3.99 3.44
C VAL A 69 -9.13 -3.27 4.60
N VAL A 70 -10.43 -3.50 4.78
CA VAL A 70 -11.14 -3.12 6.01
C VAL A 70 -10.99 -4.26 7.02
N PRO A 71 -10.21 -4.08 8.11
CA PRO A 71 -9.96 -5.12 9.08
C PRO A 71 -11.26 -5.50 9.79
N SER A 72 -11.61 -6.79 9.78
CA SER A 72 -12.80 -7.29 10.48
C SER A 72 -12.41 -7.84 11.85
N ARG A 73 -13.03 -7.35 12.93
CA ARG A 73 -13.06 -8.06 14.21
C ARG A 73 -14.19 -9.11 14.30
N ALA A 74 -15.24 -9.05 13.46
CA ALA A 74 -16.36 -10.00 13.45
C ALA A 74 -17.35 -9.87 12.24
N ALA A 75 -17.12 -9.03 11.24
CA ALA A 75 -18.21 -8.45 10.42
C ALA A 75 -18.07 -8.68 8.90
N LEU A 76 -18.02 -9.93 8.46
CA LEU A 76 -18.30 -10.30 7.06
C LEU A 76 -19.66 -11.01 6.88
N GLU A 77 -20.42 -11.16 7.98
CA GLU A 77 -21.77 -11.72 7.96
C GLU A 77 -22.85 -10.66 7.83
N VAL A 78 -22.59 -9.42 8.29
CA VAL A 78 -23.54 -8.30 8.23
C VAL A 78 -22.82 -7.06 7.71
N PRO A 79 -23.07 -6.60 6.48
CA PRO A 79 -22.54 -5.33 6.01
C PRO A 79 -23.04 -4.18 6.92
N PRO A 80 -22.21 -3.15 7.18
CA PRO A 80 -22.62 -2.01 8.00
C PRO A 80 -23.90 -1.36 7.47
N ALA A 81 -24.74 -0.86 8.38
CA ALA A 81 -26.13 -0.47 8.11
C ALA A 81 -26.30 0.70 7.12
N LEU A 82 -25.25 1.49 6.86
CA LEU A 82 -25.23 2.57 5.89
C LEU A 82 -23.96 2.45 5.06
N LEU A 83 -24.16 2.15 3.78
CA LEU A 83 -23.09 2.00 2.82
C LEU A 83 -22.98 3.27 1.97
N PRO A 84 -21.76 3.71 1.64
CA PRO A 84 -21.56 4.80 0.68
C PRO A 84 -22.20 4.42 -0.67
N GLY A 85 -22.79 5.41 -1.35
CA GLY A 85 -23.53 5.25 -2.60
C GLY A 85 -25.00 4.87 -2.43
N GLN A 86 -25.53 4.77 -1.20
CA GLN A 86 -26.98 4.63 -0.99
C GLN A 86 -27.75 5.93 -1.23
N ARG A 87 -27.05 7.07 -1.27
CA ARG A 87 -27.60 8.36 -1.70
C ARG A 87 -26.79 8.92 -2.88
N PRO A 88 -27.45 9.64 -3.82
CA PRO A 88 -26.74 10.40 -4.84
C PRO A 88 -25.71 11.33 -4.20
N GLY A 89 -24.43 11.23 -4.60
CA GLY A 89 -23.32 12.03 -4.07
C GLY A 89 -22.50 11.42 -2.92
N GLU A 90 -22.84 10.22 -2.41
CA GLU A 90 -22.04 9.50 -1.40
C GLU A 90 -20.96 8.59 -2.04
N GLU A 91 -20.20 9.11 -2.99
CA GLU A 91 -19.37 8.30 -3.92
C GLU A 91 -17.98 7.92 -3.37
N ASP A 92 -17.54 8.46 -2.24
CA ASP A 92 -16.17 8.22 -1.74
C ASP A 92 -16.05 6.99 -0.82
N VAL A 93 -15.90 5.84 -1.46
CA VAL A 93 -15.69 4.55 -0.80
C VAL A 93 -14.29 4.38 -0.24
N ALA A 94 -13.31 5.09 -0.79
CA ALA A 94 -11.98 5.06 -0.23
C ALA A 94 -11.96 5.80 1.11
N GLU A 95 -12.58 6.98 1.17
CA GLU A 95 -12.79 7.74 2.41
C GLU A 95 -13.63 6.94 3.41
N TRP A 96 -14.75 6.35 2.99
CA TRP A 96 -15.56 5.51 3.87
C TRP A 96 -14.74 4.34 4.45
N ALA A 97 -14.02 3.60 3.61
CA ALA A 97 -13.24 2.45 4.05
C ALA A 97 -12.14 2.89 5.03
N ARG A 98 -11.41 3.98 4.74
CA ARG A 98 -10.41 4.56 5.65
C ARG A 98 -11.03 5.02 6.97
N GLY A 99 -12.21 5.65 6.93
CA GLY A 99 -12.99 6.03 8.10
C GLY A 99 -13.38 4.84 9.00
N HIS A 100 -13.42 3.63 8.44
CA HIS A 100 -13.65 2.38 9.15
C HIS A 100 -12.35 1.60 9.45
N GLY A 101 -11.20 2.27 9.41
CA GLY A 101 -9.90 1.66 9.67
C GLY A 101 -9.33 0.87 8.49
N GLY A 102 -9.86 1.10 7.29
CA GLY A 102 -9.36 0.55 6.03
C GLY A 102 -7.92 0.97 5.75
N VAL A 103 -7.16 0.04 5.21
CA VAL A 103 -5.72 0.17 4.96
C VAL A 103 -5.44 -0.20 3.51
N ASP A 104 -4.51 0.52 2.88
CA ASP A 104 -4.13 0.27 1.49
C ASP A 104 -3.60 -1.15 1.32
N PHE A 105 -4.06 -1.85 0.29
CA PHE A 105 -3.70 -3.23 0.02
C PHE A 105 -2.68 -3.34 -1.11
N ALA A 106 -1.57 -4.04 -0.84
CA ALA A 106 -0.42 -4.28 -1.70
C ALA A 106 0.35 -3.03 -2.14
N THR A 107 -0.33 -1.94 -2.45
CA THR A 107 0.26 -0.68 -2.88
C THR A 107 -0.46 0.51 -2.24
N THR A 108 0.31 1.54 -1.92
CA THR A 108 -0.17 2.90 -1.69
C THR A 108 0.38 3.76 -2.81
N GLU A 109 -0.50 4.37 -3.60
CA GLU A 109 -0.11 5.23 -4.71
C GLU A 109 -0.31 6.70 -4.33
N LEU A 110 0.74 7.49 -4.51
CA LEU A 110 0.79 8.88 -4.07
C LEU A 110 1.20 9.79 -5.23
N SER A 111 0.52 10.92 -5.34
CA SER A 111 0.95 12.07 -6.11
C SER A 111 1.72 12.99 -5.17
N VAL A 112 3.02 13.14 -5.40
CA VAL A 112 3.90 13.99 -4.59
C VAL A 112 4.31 15.20 -5.41
N THR A 113 3.84 16.38 -5.02
CA THR A 113 4.22 17.66 -5.61
C THR A 113 5.14 18.41 -4.67
N VAL A 114 6.33 18.76 -5.15
CA VAL A 114 7.33 19.55 -4.43
C VAL A 114 7.39 20.93 -5.06
N ILE A 115 7.33 21.99 -4.24
CA ILE A 115 7.43 23.38 -4.69
C ILE A 115 8.56 24.07 -3.94
N ASN A 116 9.51 24.63 -4.67
CA ASN A 116 10.59 25.43 -4.08
C ASN A 116 10.09 26.84 -3.75
N ARG A 117 10.11 27.22 -2.47
CA ARG A 117 9.72 28.55 -1.97
C ARG A 117 10.92 29.40 -1.53
N SER A 118 12.14 28.94 -1.77
CA SER A 118 13.36 29.70 -1.54
C SER A 118 13.74 30.52 -2.77
N ASP A 119 14.62 31.51 -2.60
CA ASP A 119 15.17 32.28 -3.71
C ASP A 119 16.42 31.61 -4.34
N ALA A 120 16.80 30.42 -3.87
CA ALA A 120 17.91 29.62 -4.38
C ALA A 120 17.41 28.37 -5.10
N HIS A 121 18.26 27.74 -5.92
CA HIS A 121 17.90 26.41 -6.44
C HIS A 121 18.02 25.37 -5.34
N LEU A 122 17.12 24.38 -5.40
CA LEU A 122 17.15 23.21 -4.55
C LEU A 122 17.30 21.95 -5.40
N THR A 123 18.15 21.04 -4.98
CA THR A 123 18.27 19.71 -5.60
C THR A 123 17.62 18.67 -4.69
N LEU A 124 16.63 17.93 -5.18
CA LEU A 124 16.08 16.76 -4.49
C LEU A 124 17.09 15.62 -4.58
N ARG A 125 17.57 15.16 -3.42
CA ARG A 125 18.60 14.11 -3.27
C ARG A 125 18.04 12.79 -2.78
N GLY A 126 16.90 12.81 -2.08
CA GLY A 126 16.28 11.60 -1.57
C GLY A 126 14.77 11.74 -1.51
N LEU A 127 14.07 10.66 -1.81
CA LEU A 127 12.65 10.47 -1.56
C LEU A 127 12.54 9.01 -1.10
N THR A 128 12.27 8.82 0.18
CA THR A 128 12.32 7.51 0.84
C THR A 128 11.09 7.32 1.70
N ALA A 129 10.76 6.06 2.04
CA ALA A 129 9.77 5.75 3.06
C ALA A 129 10.48 5.37 4.36
N GLU A 130 10.06 5.98 5.46
CA GLU A 130 10.48 5.60 6.81
C GLU A 130 9.38 4.74 7.44
N VAL A 131 9.66 3.46 7.66
CA VAL A 131 8.72 2.52 8.29
C VAL A 131 8.78 2.68 9.80
N THR A 132 7.68 3.12 10.40
CA THR A 132 7.58 3.44 11.84
C THR A 132 7.02 2.28 12.66
N ASP A 133 6.25 1.39 12.05
CA ASP A 133 5.69 0.19 12.68
C ASP A 133 5.54 -0.93 11.65
N ARG A 134 5.73 -2.19 12.08
CA ARG A 134 5.56 -3.39 11.24
C ARG A 134 4.85 -4.50 12.01
N ALA A 135 3.80 -5.04 11.40
CA ALA A 135 2.96 -6.11 11.93
C ALA A 135 2.70 -7.19 10.87
N GLU A 136 2.04 -8.29 11.28
CA GLU A 136 1.51 -9.28 10.34
C GLU A 136 0.50 -8.61 9.39
N PRO A 137 0.40 -9.07 8.12
CA PRO A 137 -0.59 -8.54 7.18
C PRO A 137 -2.00 -8.62 7.75
N LEU A 138 -2.82 -7.60 7.44
CA LEU A 138 -4.20 -7.56 7.88
C LEU A 138 -5.04 -8.61 7.14
N THR A 139 -6.04 -9.12 7.87
CA THR A 139 -7.12 -9.94 7.32
C THR A 139 -8.42 -9.14 7.40
N GLY A 140 -9.25 -9.22 6.38
CA GLY A 140 -10.45 -8.38 6.32
C GLY A 140 -11.20 -8.47 5.00
N ALA A 141 -12.10 -7.50 4.79
CA ALA A 141 -12.82 -7.32 3.55
C ALA A 141 -11.97 -6.49 2.59
N LEU A 142 -11.74 -7.00 1.39
CA LEU A 142 -11.04 -6.27 0.34
C LEU A 142 -12.05 -5.45 -0.48
N VAL A 143 -11.97 -4.14 -0.37
CA VAL A 143 -12.80 -3.17 -1.09
C VAL A 143 -12.04 -2.67 -2.32
N SER A 144 -12.70 -2.66 -3.47
CA SER A 144 -12.13 -2.22 -4.74
C SER A 144 -12.85 -0.98 -5.22
N ARG A 145 -12.09 0.01 -5.71
CA ARG A 145 -12.59 0.95 -6.71
C ARG A 145 -12.08 0.50 -8.07
N VAL A 146 -12.96 0.21 -9.03
CA VAL A 146 -12.51 -0.17 -10.38
C VAL A 146 -12.04 1.11 -11.09
N PRO A 147 -10.80 1.16 -11.60
CA PRO A 147 -10.35 2.33 -12.35
C PRO A 147 -11.07 2.40 -13.70
N GLN A 148 -11.41 3.61 -14.13
CA GLN A 148 -11.48 3.93 -15.56
C GLN A 148 -10.08 4.43 -15.95
N GLY A 149 -9.52 3.86 -17.01
CA GLY A 149 -8.07 3.77 -17.26
C GLY A 149 -7.26 5.06 -17.11
N VAL A 150 -5.98 4.89 -16.79
CA VAL A 150 -4.96 5.94 -16.81
C VAL A 150 -3.68 5.35 -17.40
N SER A 151 -2.97 6.11 -18.24
CA SER A 151 -1.65 5.79 -18.77
C SER A 151 -0.70 6.97 -18.64
N GLY A 152 0.61 6.71 -18.55
CA GLY A 152 1.62 7.63 -19.07
C GLY A 152 2.50 8.44 -18.09
N VAL A 153 2.85 7.94 -16.91
CA VAL A 153 3.91 8.56 -16.07
C VAL A 153 4.91 7.48 -15.64
N PRO A 154 6.24 7.74 -15.69
CA PRO A 154 7.23 6.79 -15.17
C PRO A 154 6.88 6.43 -13.73
N GLU A 155 6.74 5.14 -13.46
CA GLU A 155 6.28 4.66 -12.17
C GLU A 155 7.49 4.54 -11.23
N LEU A 156 7.47 5.34 -10.16
CA LEU A 156 8.50 5.31 -9.14
C LEU A 156 8.01 4.45 -7.99
N GLU A 157 8.77 3.42 -7.60
CA GLU A 157 8.36 2.44 -6.61
C GLU A 157 9.26 2.50 -5.35
N LEU A 158 8.64 2.41 -4.18
CA LEU A 158 9.28 2.16 -2.90
C LEU A 158 8.91 0.74 -2.43
N ASP A 159 9.89 -0.11 -2.12
CA ASP A 159 9.65 -1.46 -1.58
C ASP A 159 9.63 -1.44 -0.04
N LEU A 160 8.44 -1.44 0.55
CA LEU A 160 8.22 -1.38 1.99
C LEU A 160 8.59 -2.69 2.72
N ASP A 161 8.88 -3.78 2.02
CA ASP A 161 9.45 -4.98 2.65
C ASP A 161 10.95 -4.81 2.97
N GLN A 162 11.61 -3.79 2.40
CA GLN A 162 12.99 -3.45 2.73
C GLN A 162 13.08 -2.70 4.07
N GLU A 163 14.22 -2.85 4.75
CA GLU A 163 14.52 -2.09 5.98
C GLU A 163 14.65 -0.59 5.70
N ARG A 164 15.23 -0.25 4.54
CA ARG A 164 15.37 1.12 4.04
C ARG A 164 14.84 1.21 2.62
N PRO A 165 13.54 1.49 2.44
CA PRO A 165 12.93 1.62 1.13
C PRO A 165 13.55 2.79 0.34
N GLU A 166 14.24 2.47 -0.76
CA GLU A 166 14.79 3.43 -1.71
C GLU A 166 13.88 3.56 -2.94
N LEU A 167 13.86 4.73 -3.57
CA LEU A 167 13.03 4.98 -4.75
C LEU A 167 13.66 4.40 -6.02
N TRP A 168 12.95 3.50 -6.67
CA TRP A 168 13.35 2.91 -7.95
C TRP A 168 12.38 3.33 -9.05
N GLU A 169 12.89 3.53 -10.26
CA GLU A 169 12.03 3.53 -11.43
C GLU A 169 11.72 2.08 -11.81
N VAL A 170 10.47 1.80 -12.14
CA VAL A 170 10.04 0.48 -12.61
C VAL A 170 9.43 0.58 -13.99
N ASP A 171 9.65 -0.46 -14.79
CA ASP A 171 9.07 -0.59 -16.13
C ASP A 171 7.56 -0.86 -16.02
N GLU A 172 6.75 -0.11 -16.78
CA GLU A 172 5.29 -0.14 -16.71
C GLU A 172 4.71 -1.54 -16.97
N PHE A 173 5.32 -2.30 -17.89
CA PHE A 173 4.80 -3.59 -18.34
C PHE A 173 5.31 -4.76 -17.50
N THR A 174 6.61 -4.77 -17.19
CA THR A 174 7.27 -5.88 -16.50
C THR A 174 7.33 -5.69 -14.99
N ARG A 175 7.11 -4.46 -14.50
CA ARG A 175 7.30 -4.05 -13.10
C ARG A 175 8.73 -4.35 -12.58
N GLY A 176 9.68 -4.52 -13.50
CA GLY A 176 11.10 -4.72 -13.22
C GLY A 176 11.79 -3.39 -12.94
N ARG A 177 12.79 -3.39 -12.06
CA ARG A 177 13.60 -2.19 -11.79
C ARG A 177 14.33 -1.76 -13.06
N VAL A 178 14.26 -0.46 -13.35
CA VAL A 178 15.02 0.18 -14.42
C VAL A 178 16.37 0.64 -13.86
N GLY A 179 17.44 0.19 -14.48
CA GLY A 179 18.82 0.53 -14.10
C GLY A 179 19.36 -0.24 -12.88
N ALA A 180 20.64 -0.01 -12.58
CA ALA A 180 21.37 -0.72 -11.52
C ALA A 180 21.43 0.05 -10.19
N ARG A 181 20.93 1.29 -10.14
CA ARG A 181 20.97 2.19 -8.98
C ARG A 181 19.61 2.88 -8.78
N PRO A 182 19.27 3.30 -7.54
CA PRO A 182 18.08 4.08 -7.24
C PRO A 182 17.88 5.28 -8.18
N PHE A 183 16.63 5.72 -8.35
CA PHE A 183 16.26 6.74 -9.33
C PHE A 183 17.03 8.06 -9.12
N LEU A 184 17.10 8.56 -7.88
CA LEU A 184 17.74 9.85 -7.57
C LEU A 184 19.28 9.81 -7.57
N ASP A 185 19.89 8.62 -7.64
CA ASP A 185 21.35 8.48 -7.83
C ASP A 185 21.77 8.73 -9.29
N ARG A 186 20.81 8.64 -10.22
CA ARG A 186 21.05 8.80 -11.66
C ARG A 186 20.26 9.96 -12.27
N THR A 187 19.17 10.37 -11.64
CA THR A 187 18.33 11.49 -12.09
C THR A 187 18.51 12.69 -11.17
N HIS A 188 18.86 13.84 -11.75
CA HIS A 188 19.03 15.10 -11.02
C HIS A 188 17.75 15.92 -11.12
N VAL A 189 17.01 16.03 -10.03
CA VAL A 189 15.85 16.92 -9.95
C VAL A 189 16.31 18.22 -9.27
N ARG A 190 16.51 19.27 -10.06
CA ARG A 190 16.85 20.61 -9.59
C ARG A 190 15.66 21.53 -9.82
N LEU A 191 15.24 22.22 -8.77
CA LEU A 191 14.10 23.15 -8.74
C LEU A 191 14.62 24.57 -8.66
N ALA A 192 14.30 25.40 -9.64
CA ALA A 192 14.45 26.85 -9.59
C ALA A 192 13.49 27.47 -8.54
N PRO A 193 13.71 28.73 -8.14
CA PRO A 193 12.76 29.45 -7.29
C PRO A 193 11.33 29.42 -7.87
N ASP A 194 10.35 29.13 -7.02
CA ASP A 194 8.93 28.95 -7.36
C ASP A 194 8.62 27.81 -8.36
N GLU A 195 9.61 26.99 -8.74
CA GLU A 195 9.40 25.80 -9.58
C GLU A 195 8.73 24.67 -8.78
N SER A 196 7.84 23.94 -9.46
CA SER A 196 7.19 22.75 -8.93
C SER A 196 7.50 21.51 -9.75
N GLN A 197 7.77 20.39 -9.08
CA GLN A 197 7.90 19.08 -9.72
C GLN A 197 6.93 18.09 -9.09
N ARG A 198 6.23 17.33 -9.94
CA ARG A 198 5.31 16.26 -9.55
C ARG A 198 5.92 14.89 -9.80
N PHE A 199 5.66 13.95 -8.89
CA PHE A 199 6.01 12.53 -8.95
C PHE A 199 4.78 11.67 -8.68
N ILE A 200 4.71 10.50 -9.32
CA ILE A 200 3.80 9.43 -8.92
C ILE A 200 4.66 8.35 -8.24
N VAL A 201 4.37 8.09 -6.97
CA VAL A 201 5.12 7.18 -6.11
C VAL A 201 4.22 6.04 -5.66
N THR A 202 4.59 4.81 -6.02
CA THR A 202 3.94 3.57 -5.61
C THR A 202 4.74 2.94 -4.47
N ALA A 203 4.23 3.01 -3.24
CA ALA A 203 4.81 2.27 -2.12
C ALA A 203 4.21 0.86 -2.07
N ARG A 204 5.02 -0.15 -2.40
CA ARG A 204 4.60 -1.55 -2.52
C ARG A 204 4.99 -2.35 -1.29
N ILE A 205 4.12 -3.26 -0.88
CA ILE A 205 4.35 -4.20 0.23
C ILE A 205 3.77 -5.58 -0.11
N ARG A 206 4.45 -6.65 0.32
CA ARG A 206 3.99 -8.03 0.06
C ARG A 206 3.75 -8.81 1.33
N SER A 207 4.62 -8.69 2.33
CA SER A 207 4.74 -9.68 3.40
C SER A 207 4.28 -9.22 4.79
N SER A 208 3.97 -7.94 4.95
CA SER A 208 3.66 -7.34 6.26
C SER A 208 2.59 -6.25 6.15
N CYS A 209 2.12 -5.75 7.29
CA CYS A 209 1.41 -4.49 7.39
C CYS A 209 2.33 -3.46 8.05
N CYS A 210 2.52 -2.31 7.41
CA CYS A 210 3.42 -1.28 7.91
C CYS A 210 2.71 0.05 8.04
N THR A 211 3.08 0.83 9.05
CA THR A 211 2.83 2.27 9.11
C THR A 211 4.12 2.98 8.70
N TRP A 212 4.02 3.98 7.83
CA TRP A 212 5.19 4.64 7.25
C TRP A 212 4.91 6.10 6.90
N GLU A 213 5.97 6.88 6.74
CA GLU A 213 5.93 8.29 6.33
C GLU A 213 6.95 8.57 5.22
N LEU A 214 6.68 9.57 4.38
CA LEU A 214 7.60 10.01 3.34
C LEU A 214 8.66 10.94 3.93
N VAL A 215 9.90 10.79 3.47
CA VAL A 215 11.00 11.69 3.81
C VAL A 215 11.68 12.15 2.52
N LEU A 216 11.72 13.47 2.31
CA LEU A 216 12.36 14.09 1.17
C LEU A 216 13.62 14.82 1.63
N ALA A 217 14.76 14.55 1.00
CA ALA A 217 16.04 15.19 1.31
C ALA A 217 16.42 16.17 0.20
N PHE A 218 16.76 17.39 0.58
CA PHE A 218 17.12 18.48 -0.33
C PHE A 218 18.53 19.00 -0.04
N ARG A 219 19.13 19.57 -1.08
CA ARG A 219 20.37 20.34 -0.98
C ARG A 219 20.24 21.67 -1.72
N GLY A 220 20.51 22.77 -1.03
CA GLY A 220 20.60 24.10 -1.62
C GLY A 220 21.91 24.32 -2.38
N ASP A 221 21.92 25.33 -3.27
CA ASP A 221 23.14 25.75 -3.99
C ASP A 221 24.26 26.22 -3.05
N ASP A 222 23.90 26.69 -1.86
CA ASP A 222 24.83 27.04 -0.76
C ASP A 222 25.46 25.82 -0.06
N GLY A 223 25.03 24.60 -0.43
CA GLY A 223 25.48 23.36 0.16
C GLY A 223 24.68 22.92 1.39
N THR A 224 23.68 23.69 1.82
CA THR A 224 22.84 23.34 2.98
C THR A 224 21.99 22.12 2.65
N GLU A 225 22.07 21.08 3.48
CA GLU A 225 21.28 19.86 3.36
C GLU A 225 20.21 19.80 4.44
N PHE A 226 18.98 19.46 4.06
CA PHE A 226 17.86 19.36 4.99
C PHE A 226 16.82 18.35 4.50
N ALA A 227 15.96 17.89 5.41
CA ALA A 227 14.88 16.96 5.09
C ALA A 227 13.52 17.57 5.42
N VAL A 228 12.53 17.25 4.60
CA VAL A 228 11.12 17.61 4.78
C VAL A 228 10.32 16.32 4.97
N ARG A 229 9.49 16.31 6.01
CA ARG A 229 8.57 15.21 6.32
C ARG A 229 7.15 15.73 6.22
N PRO A 230 6.39 15.36 5.18
CA PRO A 230 4.96 15.64 5.14
C PRO A 230 4.27 15.09 6.39
N ALA A 231 3.25 15.77 6.90
CA ALA A 231 2.58 15.38 8.14
C ALA A 231 1.80 14.05 8.02
N GLN A 232 1.46 13.65 6.81
CA GLN A 232 0.64 12.48 6.55
C GLN A 232 1.41 11.19 6.77
N ARG A 233 0.79 10.27 7.51
CA ARG A 233 1.24 8.88 7.65
C ARG A 233 0.35 7.97 6.85
N PHE A 234 0.97 6.93 6.33
CA PHE A 234 0.32 5.94 5.49
C PHE A 234 0.37 4.59 6.18
N ARG A 235 -0.61 3.76 5.87
CA ARG A 235 -0.62 2.37 6.30
C ARG A 235 -0.93 1.52 5.10
N THR A 236 -0.08 0.51 4.88
CA THR A 236 -0.19 -0.40 3.74
C THR A 236 -0.03 -1.82 4.25
N THR A 237 -0.84 -2.74 3.73
CA THR A 237 -0.80 -4.16 4.08
C THR A 237 -0.60 -5.01 2.85
N GLY A 238 0.31 -5.97 2.95
CA GLY A 238 0.52 -6.99 1.93
C GLY A 238 -0.54 -8.08 1.97
N LEU A 239 -0.25 -9.17 1.26
CA LEU A 239 -1.11 -10.35 1.22
C LEU A 239 -1.03 -11.10 2.55
N PRO A 240 -2.16 -11.38 3.22
CA PRO A 240 -2.16 -12.32 4.32
C PRO A 240 -1.78 -13.71 3.80
N VAL A 241 -0.87 -14.38 4.53
CA VAL A 241 -0.45 -15.76 4.23
C VAL A 241 -1.61 -16.75 4.49
N THR A 242 -2.63 -16.36 5.25
CA THR A 242 -3.87 -17.13 5.44
C THR A 242 -5.07 -16.34 4.95
N GLY A 243 -5.83 -16.95 4.03
CA GLY A 243 -7.19 -16.57 3.68
C GLY A 243 -7.41 -15.10 3.33
N LEU A 244 -7.62 -14.79 2.06
CA LEU A 244 -8.58 -13.73 1.78
C LEU A 244 -9.94 -14.34 2.15
N SER A 245 -10.47 -13.91 3.30
CA SER A 245 -11.92 -13.98 3.55
C SER A 245 -12.64 -13.34 2.34
N PRO A 246 -13.89 -13.71 2.03
CA PRO A 246 -14.54 -13.36 0.76
C PRO A 246 -14.27 -11.90 0.38
N VAL A 247 -13.67 -11.69 -0.79
CA VAL A 247 -13.37 -10.35 -1.31
C VAL A 247 -14.73 -9.71 -1.54
N VAL A 248 -15.09 -8.75 -0.70
CA VAL A 248 -16.38 -8.08 -0.87
C VAL A 248 -16.17 -6.99 -1.90
N ARG A 249 -16.45 -7.33 -3.16
CA ARG A 249 -16.43 -6.33 -4.22
C ARG A 249 -17.67 -5.48 -4.13
N TRP A 250 -17.46 -4.22 -4.46
CA TRP A 250 -18.51 -3.26 -4.65
C TRP A 250 -18.33 -2.64 -6.03
N ALA A 251 -19.41 -2.57 -6.77
CA ALA A 251 -19.48 -1.76 -7.97
C ALA A 251 -20.47 -0.62 -7.74
N TRP A 252 -19.92 0.58 -7.65
CA TRP A 252 -20.69 1.82 -7.59
C TRP A 252 -21.59 2.03 -8.81
N PHE A 253 -21.25 1.39 -9.94
CA PHE A 253 -22.00 1.46 -11.19
C PHE A 253 -23.20 0.50 -11.26
N GLU A 254 -23.39 -0.38 -10.27
CA GLU A 254 -24.63 -1.18 -10.17
C GLU A 254 -25.74 -0.34 -9.52
N ASP A 255 -26.99 -0.53 -9.93
CA ASP A 255 -28.16 0.15 -9.35
C ASP A 255 -29.10 -0.87 -8.67
N PRO A 256 -29.21 -0.88 -7.32
CA PRO A 256 -28.45 -0.07 -6.38
C PRO A 256 -27.00 -0.61 -6.23
N PRO A 257 -26.04 0.23 -5.81
CA PRO A 257 -24.68 -0.21 -5.54
C PRO A 257 -24.70 -1.29 -4.46
N ARG A 258 -24.23 -2.49 -4.79
CA ARG A 258 -24.25 -3.63 -3.87
C ARG A 258 -22.87 -4.22 -3.68
N PHE A 259 -22.64 -4.71 -2.47
CA PHE A 259 -21.53 -5.61 -2.20
C PHE A 259 -21.92 -7.02 -2.65
N TRP A 260 -21.01 -7.72 -3.32
CA TRP A 260 -21.11 -9.16 -3.49
C TRP A 260 -19.82 -9.83 -3.03
N ARG A 261 -19.97 -11.05 -2.53
CA ARG A 261 -18.82 -11.92 -2.29
C ARG A 261 -18.25 -12.30 -3.64
N ASP A 262 -17.09 -11.75 -3.96
CA ASP A 262 -16.31 -12.17 -5.10
C ASP A 262 -15.23 -13.16 -4.61
N THR A 263 -15.16 -14.31 -5.27
CA THR A 263 -14.05 -15.24 -5.15
C THR A 263 -13.13 -15.15 -6.38
N ALA A 264 -13.50 -14.37 -7.40
CA ALA A 264 -12.84 -14.35 -8.70
C ALA A 264 -11.50 -13.63 -8.69
N ARG A 265 -11.34 -12.54 -7.92
CA ARG A 265 -10.04 -11.83 -7.82
C ARG A 265 -9.02 -12.45 -6.86
N LEU A 266 -9.35 -13.63 -6.34
CA LEU A 266 -8.36 -14.64 -6.05
C LEU A 266 -8.11 -15.41 -7.35
N ASP A 267 -7.42 -14.84 -8.35
CA ASP A 267 -7.19 -15.51 -9.65
C ASP A 267 -6.52 -16.89 -9.50
N TRP A 268 -5.95 -17.19 -8.32
CA TRP A 268 -5.43 -18.50 -7.95
C TRP A 268 -6.46 -19.53 -7.43
N CYS A 269 -7.73 -19.14 -7.29
CA CYS A 269 -8.84 -19.94 -6.73
C CYS A 269 -10.19 -19.77 -7.45
N SER A 270 -10.31 -19.00 -8.53
CA SER A 270 -11.59 -18.80 -9.21
C SER A 270 -12.09 -20.09 -9.90
N GLN A 271 -13.26 -20.60 -9.48
CA GLN A 271 -14.02 -21.56 -10.27
C GLN A 271 -14.38 -20.93 -11.62
N GLY A 272 -13.92 -21.55 -12.73
CA GLY A 272 -14.33 -21.17 -14.08
C GLY A 272 -13.20 -20.72 -15.02
N ASN A 273 -11.98 -20.48 -14.52
CA ASN A 273 -10.80 -20.49 -15.40
C ASN A 273 -10.42 -21.95 -15.71
N PRO A 274 -9.96 -22.28 -16.93
CA PRO A 274 -9.39 -23.61 -17.21
C PRO A 274 -8.32 -23.90 -16.15
N ASP A 275 -8.25 -25.15 -15.69
CA ASP A 275 -7.36 -25.63 -14.62
C ASP A 275 -6.12 -24.72 -14.46
N PRO A 276 -5.94 -24.02 -13.32
CA PRO A 276 -4.87 -23.04 -13.17
C PRO A 276 -3.57 -23.69 -13.60
N GLU A 277 -2.81 -23.07 -14.51
CA GLU A 277 -1.52 -23.61 -14.95
C GLU A 277 -0.64 -23.80 -13.71
N LEU A 278 -0.52 -25.05 -13.27
CA LEU A 278 0.11 -25.32 -12.00
C LEU A 278 1.62 -25.09 -12.14
N PRO A 279 2.23 -24.37 -11.20
CA PRO A 279 3.64 -24.08 -11.27
C PRO A 279 4.48 -25.35 -11.17
N SER A 280 5.67 -25.30 -11.75
CA SER A 280 6.63 -26.38 -11.58
C SER A 280 6.96 -26.55 -10.10
N ALA A 281 6.78 -27.77 -9.59
CA ALA A 281 6.97 -28.02 -8.17
C ALA A 281 8.45 -28.19 -7.81
N PRO A 282 8.94 -27.54 -6.73
CA PRO A 282 10.23 -27.83 -6.14
C PRO A 282 10.41 -29.33 -5.88
N ARG A 283 11.66 -29.80 -5.91
CA ARG A 283 11.98 -31.22 -5.74
C ARG A 283 11.43 -31.76 -4.42
N GLU A 284 11.43 -30.95 -3.36
CA GLU A 284 10.89 -31.31 -2.05
C GLU A 284 9.39 -31.60 -2.09
N LEU A 285 8.59 -30.72 -2.72
CA LEU A 285 7.15 -30.89 -2.81
C LEU A 285 6.77 -32.06 -3.72
N ARG A 286 7.55 -32.30 -4.79
CA ARG A 286 7.41 -33.51 -5.62
C ARG A 286 7.71 -34.78 -4.84
N LYS A 287 8.75 -34.80 -4.00
CA LYS A 287 9.04 -35.95 -3.13
C LYS A 287 7.94 -36.16 -2.09
N LEU A 288 7.35 -35.08 -1.60
CA LEU A 288 6.34 -35.10 -0.54
C LEU A 288 4.97 -35.58 -1.05
N ALA A 289 4.55 -35.13 -2.24
CA ALA A 289 3.17 -35.31 -2.72
C ALA A 289 3.06 -35.87 -4.15
N GLY A 290 4.18 -36.24 -4.78
CA GLY A 290 4.20 -36.82 -6.12
C GLY A 290 3.56 -35.90 -7.15
N ARG A 291 2.55 -36.43 -7.86
CA ARG A 291 1.77 -35.68 -8.88
C ARG A 291 1.01 -34.48 -8.31
N PHE A 292 0.81 -34.41 -6.99
CA PHE A 292 0.16 -33.27 -6.33
C PHE A 292 1.14 -32.18 -5.89
N GLY A 293 2.45 -32.37 -6.14
CA GLY A 293 3.47 -31.35 -5.89
C GLY A 293 3.11 -29.96 -6.44
N PRO A 294 2.62 -29.83 -7.69
CA PRO A 294 2.21 -28.54 -8.24
C PRO A 294 1.04 -27.89 -7.49
N HIS A 295 0.06 -28.67 -7.02
CA HIS A 295 -1.06 -28.16 -6.21
C HIS A 295 -0.59 -27.64 -4.84
N LEU A 296 0.34 -28.37 -4.19
CA LEU A 296 0.96 -27.88 -2.96
C LEU A 296 1.81 -26.64 -3.21
N THR A 297 2.51 -26.57 -4.34
CA THR A 297 3.33 -25.42 -4.72
C THR A 297 2.43 -24.20 -4.88
N HIS A 298 1.34 -24.34 -5.62
CA HIS A 298 0.33 -23.30 -5.81
C HIS A 298 -0.32 -22.88 -4.49
N PHE A 299 -0.69 -23.82 -3.62
CA PHE A 299 -1.25 -23.52 -2.30
C PHE A 299 -0.26 -22.74 -1.43
N LEU A 300 0.97 -23.22 -1.32
CA LEU A 300 2.02 -22.63 -0.47
C LEU A 300 2.54 -21.30 -1.02
N SER A 301 2.46 -21.08 -2.32
CA SER A 301 2.77 -19.80 -2.95
C SER A 301 1.53 -18.92 -3.12
N THR A 302 0.36 -19.32 -2.62
CA THR A 302 -0.92 -18.61 -2.83
C THR A 302 -1.13 -18.20 -4.30
N GLY A 303 -0.76 -19.10 -5.23
CA GLY A 303 -0.82 -18.92 -6.68
C GLY A 303 0.09 -17.86 -7.31
N THR A 304 1.01 -17.25 -6.57
CA THR A 304 2.02 -16.37 -7.19
C THR A 304 2.93 -17.17 -8.11
N THR A 305 3.50 -16.52 -9.12
CA THR A 305 4.46 -17.08 -10.09
C THR A 305 5.81 -16.34 -10.01
N GLY A 306 6.81 -16.83 -10.75
CA GLY A 306 8.09 -16.13 -10.92
C GLY A 306 8.89 -15.94 -9.60
N PRO A 307 9.59 -14.80 -9.43
CA PRO A 307 10.40 -14.54 -8.24
C PRO A 307 9.61 -14.50 -6.93
N GLU A 308 8.35 -14.03 -6.96
CA GLU A 308 7.53 -13.97 -5.76
C GLU A 308 7.17 -15.36 -5.24
N GLN A 309 6.87 -16.29 -6.16
CA GLN A 309 6.68 -17.69 -5.81
C GLN A 309 7.90 -18.28 -5.09
N GLN A 310 9.09 -18.02 -5.62
CA GLN A 310 10.33 -18.54 -5.05
C GLN A 310 10.54 -18.02 -3.62
N LEU A 311 10.27 -16.73 -3.39
CA LEU A 311 10.37 -16.11 -2.06
C LEU A 311 9.37 -16.72 -1.08
N ARG A 312 8.09 -16.88 -1.47
CA ARG A 312 7.07 -17.49 -0.61
C ARG A 312 7.41 -18.94 -0.27
N LEU A 313 7.81 -19.71 -1.27
CA LEU A 313 8.23 -21.10 -1.07
C LEU A 313 9.46 -21.19 -0.16
N ALA A 314 10.45 -20.31 -0.33
CA ALA A 314 11.62 -20.27 0.53
C ALA A 314 11.24 -19.99 2.00
N ALA A 315 10.25 -19.14 2.24
CA ALA A 315 9.75 -18.83 3.58
C ALA A 315 8.99 -20.01 4.23
N VAL A 316 8.15 -20.72 3.46
CA VAL A 316 7.23 -21.74 4.00
C VAL A 316 7.79 -23.16 4.01
N LEU A 317 8.69 -23.52 3.10
CA LEU A 317 9.24 -24.89 2.98
C LEU A 317 9.94 -25.40 4.25
N PRO A 318 10.72 -24.57 4.99
CA PRO A 318 11.29 -24.99 6.28
C PRO A 318 10.20 -25.36 7.30
N ALA A 319 9.10 -24.62 7.34
CA ALA A 319 7.95 -24.92 8.21
C ALA A 319 7.25 -26.22 7.77
N VAL A 320 7.07 -26.45 6.47
CA VAL A 320 6.48 -27.69 5.92
C VAL A 320 7.29 -28.92 6.36
N ARG A 321 8.62 -28.87 6.31
CA ARG A 321 9.48 -29.98 6.74
C ARG A 321 9.27 -30.33 8.22
N LEU A 322 9.29 -29.32 9.09
CA LEU A 322 9.03 -29.50 10.53
C LEU A 322 7.61 -30.00 10.81
N ALA A 323 6.61 -29.51 10.05
CA ALA A 323 5.23 -29.97 10.16
C ALA A 323 5.07 -31.44 9.73
N VAL A 324 5.78 -31.90 8.70
CA VAL A 324 5.80 -33.32 8.29
C VAL A 324 6.36 -34.20 9.40
N ASP A 325 7.46 -33.78 10.04
CA ASP A 325 8.05 -34.53 11.16
C ASP A 325 7.15 -34.54 12.39
N LEU A 326 6.43 -33.43 12.65
CA LEU A 326 5.41 -33.35 13.69
C LEU A 326 4.29 -34.37 13.44
N VAL A 327 3.71 -34.38 12.23
CA VAL A 327 2.64 -35.33 11.88
C VAL A 327 3.12 -36.78 11.98
N ARG A 328 4.38 -37.06 11.61
CA ARG A 328 4.98 -38.39 11.78
C ARG A 328 5.17 -38.77 13.24
N ALA A 329 5.59 -37.84 14.09
CA ALA A 329 5.75 -38.06 15.52
C ALA A 329 4.40 -38.34 16.20
N ASP A 330 3.38 -37.53 15.92
CA ASP A 330 2.02 -37.70 16.43
C ASP A 330 1.47 -39.08 16.03
N ARG A 331 1.60 -39.48 14.75
CA ARG A 331 1.15 -40.80 14.28
C ARG A 331 1.85 -41.98 14.96
N LYS A 332 3.13 -41.83 15.32
CA LYS A 332 3.91 -42.85 16.01
C LYS A 332 3.70 -42.84 17.54
N GLY A 333 2.81 -41.99 18.07
CA GLY A 333 2.61 -41.84 19.52
C GLY A 333 3.80 -41.21 20.25
N ARG A 334 4.71 -40.51 19.54
CA ARG A 334 5.91 -39.89 20.13
C ARG A 334 5.58 -38.51 20.70
N HIS A 335 4.77 -38.47 21.75
CA HIS A 335 4.18 -37.23 22.29
C HIS A 335 5.20 -36.16 22.70
N ALA A 336 6.31 -36.54 23.33
CA ALA A 336 7.35 -35.59 23.75
C ALA A 336 8.03 -34.89 22.55
N GLU A 337 8.32 -35.66 21.49
CA GLU A 337 8.91 -35.13 20.26
C GLU A 337 7.93 -34.23 19.51
N ALA A 338 6.66 -34.64 19.44
CA ALA A 338 5.60 -33.82 18.86
C ALA A 338 5.41 -32.49 19.61
N ALA A 339 5.44 -32.50 20.94
CA ALA A 339 5.38 -31.29 21.76
C ALA A 339 6.55 -30.34 21.46
N ARG A 340 7.78 -30.87 21.37
CA ARG A 340 8.97 -30.11 21.01
C ARG A 340 8.87 -29.48 19.63
N LEU A 341 8.49 -30.25 18.60
CA LEU A 341 8.34 -29.75 17.23
C LEU A 341 7.24 -28.68 17.12
N ARG A 342 6.14 -28.83 17.86
CA ARG A 342 5.06 -27.83 17.91
C ARG A 342 5.52 -26.52 18.55
N ALA A 343 6.31 -26.59 19.62
CA ALA A 343 6.89 -25.40 20.25
C ALA A 343 7.91 -24.71 19.32
N GLU A 344 8.75 -25.48 18.64
CA GLU A 344 9.72 -24.94 17.68
C GLU A 344 9.04 -24.22 16.52
N LEU A 345 7.99 -24.83 15.94
CA LEU A 345 7.17 -24.23 14.90
C LEU A 345 6.62 -22.87 15.34
N ARG A 346 5.92 -22.82 16.49
CA ARG A 346 5.33 -21.59 17.05
C ARG A 346 6.34 -20.49 17.32
N ARG A 347 7.57 -20.84 17.69
CA ARG A 347 8.64 -19.87 17.97
C ARG A 347 9.25 -19.29 16.69
N ARG A 348 9.38 -20.10 15.64
CA ARG A 348 10.18 -19.76 14.45
C ARG A 348 9.39 -19.14 13.32
N PHE A 349 8.09 -19.43 13.23
CA PHE A 349 7.29 -19.03 12.09
C PHE A 349 6.03 -18.31 12.56
N PRO A 350 5.59 -17.29 11.80
CA PRO A 350 4.32 -16.63 12.06
C PRO A 350 3.18 -17.64 11.90
N ARG A 351 2.10 -17.44 12.66
CA ARG A 351 0.97 -18.39 12.73
C ARG A 351 0.41 -18.77 11.34
N PRO A 352 0.28 -17.86 10.38
CA PRO A 352 -0.19 -18.20 9.03
C PRO A 352 0.68 -19.24 8.30
N ILE A 353 2.01 -19.09 8.35
CA ILE A 353 2.96 -20.05 7.76
C ILE A 353 2.80 -21.42 8.40
N LEU A 354 2.53 -21.46 9.71
CA LEU A 354 2.30 -22.70 10.44
C LEU A 354 1.04 -23.43 9.99
N GLU A 355 -0.06 -22.71 9.78
CA GLU A 355 -1.32 -23.28 9.34
C GLU A 355 -1.19 -23.90 7.94
N GLN A 356 -0.58 -23.17 6.99
CA GLN A 356 -0.30 -23.69 5.65
C GLN A 356 0.62 -24.92 5.68
N ALA A 357 1.73 -24.82 6.42
CA ALA A 357 2.69 -25.91 6.55
C ALA A 357 2.05 -27.17 7.13
N TYR A 358 1.17 -27.01 8.12
CA TYR A 358 0.47 -28.11 8.76
C TYR A 358 -0.57 -28.76 7.84
N VAL A 359 -1.32 -27.97 7.08
CA VAL A 359 -2.26 -28.48 6.06
C VAL A 359 -1.53 -29.27 4.98
N ALA A 360 -0.44 -28.73 4.45
CA ALA A 360 0.39 -29.42 3.45
C ALA A 360 0.95 -30.74 4.00
N ALA A 361 1.44 -30.74 5.24
CA ALA A 361 1.95 -31.94 5.91
C ALA A 361 0.87 -33.01 6.15
N LEU A 362 -0.32 -32.61 6.61
CA LEU A 362 -1.45 -33.52 6.84
C LEU A 362 -1.95 -34.14 5.53
N LEU A 363 -2.11 -33.33 4.48
CA LEU A 363 -2.54 -33.84 3.17
C LEU A 363 -1.51 -34.81 2.59
N ALA A 364 -0.22 -34.49 2.67
CA ALA A 364 0.84 -35.38 2.20
C ALA A 364 0.89 -36.70 3.00
N ALA A 365 0.71 -36.65 4.32
CA ALA A 365 0.57 -37.83 5.14
C ALA A 365 -0.67 -38.66 4.74
N GLY A 366 -1.79 -37.98 4.49
CA GLY A 366 -3.05 -38.58 4.03
C GLY A 366 -2.93 -39.36 2.73
N LEU A 367 -2.19 -38.82 1.75
CA LEU A 367 -1.92 -39.50 0.48
C LEU A 367 -1.20 -40.83 0.65
N THR A 368 -0.39 -40.98 1.70
CA THR A 368 0.43 -42.19 1.93
C THR A 368 -0.26 -43.16 2.89
N HIS A 369 -0.88 -42.64 3.95
CA HIS A 369 -1.23 -43.41 5.13
C HIS A 369 -2.65 -43.14 5.68
N GLY A 370 -3.46 -42.34 4.99
CA GLY A 370 -4.75 -41.87 5.51
C GLY A 370 -4.58 -40.72 6.49
N ILE A 371 -5.61 -39.86 6.59
CA ILE A 371 -5.62 -38.72 7.51
C ILE A 371 -6.16 -39.20 8.86
N PRO A 372 -5.43 -39.00 9.98
CA PRO A 372 -5.92 -39.45 11.28
C PRO A 372 -7.27 -38.77 11.62
N PRO A 373 -8.23 -39.48 12.24
CA PRO A 373 -9.56 -38.95 12.52
C PRO A 373 -9.55 -37.62 13.30
N SER A 374 -8.65 -37.48 14.27
CA SER A 374 -8.46 -36.28 15.10
C SER A 374 -8.05 -35.02 14.31
N HIS A 375 -7.56 -35.19 13.08
CA HIS A 375 -7.14 -34.11 12.19
C HIS A 375 -8.09 -33.88 11.02
N ARG A 376 -8.96 -34.85 10.71
CA ARG A 376 -9.88 -34.78 9.57
C ARG A 376 -10.87 -33.62 9.71
N GLU A 377 -11.49 -33.46 10.87
CA GLU A 377 -12.47 -32.39 11.13
C GLU A 377 -11.83 -31.00 11.03
N LYS A 378 -10.66 -30.82 11.66
CA LYS A 378 -9.90 -29.55 11.58
C LYS A 378 -9.50 -29.19 10.15
N LEU A 379 -9.09 -30.19 9.38
CA LEU A 379 -8.77 -30.00 7.98
C LEU A 379 -10.01 -29.63 7.16
N ILE A 380 -11.15 -30.28 7.38
CA ILE A 380 -12.42 -29.94 6.72
C ILE A 380 -12.85 -28.51 7.03
N VAL A 381 -12.82 -28.11 8.31
CA VAL A 381 -13.17 -26.74 8.74
C VAL A 381 -12.23 -25.71 8.08
N TYR A 382 -10.92 -25.97 8.08
CA TYR A 382 -9.95 -25.10 7.42
C TYR A 382 -10.22 -24.97 5.91
N LEU A 383 -10.46 -26.09 5.24
CA LEU A 383 -10.70 -26.10 3.79
C LEU A 383 -12.04 -25.45 3.43
N ALA A 384 -13.09 -25.64 4.23
CA ALA A 384 -14.39 -24.99 4.01
C ALA A 384 -14.30 -23.46 4.16
N GLY A 385 -13.40 -22.97 5.00
CA GLY A 385 -13.19 -21.54 5.23
C GLY A 385 -12.11 -20.89 4.36
N THR A 386 -11.45 -21.65 3.47
CA THR A 386 -10.34 -21.11 2.66
C THR A 386 -10.54 -21.38 1.17
N PRO A 387 -10.33 -20.37 0.30
CA PRO A 387 -10.31 -20.56 -1.16
C PRO A 387 -9.34 -21.66 -1.62
N ALA A 388 -8.29 -21.90 -0.82
CA ALA A 388 -7.32 -22.98 -0.99
C ALA A 388 -7.94 -24.39 -1.14
N ALA A 389 -9.18 -24.60 -0.67
CA ALA A 389 -9.92 -25.84 -0.90
C ALA A 389 -9.93 -26.25 -2.37
N GLU A 390 -10.19 -25.32 -3.29
CA GLU A 390 -10.36 -25.62 -4.72
C GLU A 390 -9.12 -26.27 -5.32
N VAL A 391 -7.94 -25.69 -5.06
CA VAL A 391 -6.66 -26.22 -5.56
C VAL A 391 -6.28 -27.54 -4.86
N LEU A 392 -6.70 -27.73 -3.62
CA LEU A 392 -6.39 -28.95 -2.87
C LEU A 392 -7.42 -30.07 -3.10
N LYS A 393 -8.57 -29.80 -3.75
CA LYS A 393 -9.66 -30.77 -3.98
C LYS A 393 -9.18 -32.12 -4.52
N PRO A 394 -8.33 -32.19 -5.57
CA PRO A 394 -7.87 -33.46 -6.10
C PRO A 394 -7.09 -34.28 -5.07
N MET A 395 -6.31 -33.61 -4.23
CA MET A 395 -5.50 -34.23 -3.19
C MET A 395 -6.36 -34.71 -2.02
N ILE A 396 -7.32 -33.90 -1.60
CA ILE A 396 -8.31 -34.23 -0.55
C ILE A 396 -9.14 -35.45 -0.98
N ALA A 397 -9.63 -35.48 -2.22
CA ALA A 397 -10.42 -36.59 -2.74
C ALA A 397 -9.66 -37.92 -2.70
N VAL A 398 -8.35 -37.91 -2.98
CA VAL A 398 -7.51 -39.12 -2.87
C VAL A 398 -7.21 -39.46 -1.43
N ALA A 399 -6.89 -38.48 -0.58
CA ALA A 399 -6.59 -38.71 0.82
C ALA A 399 -7.82 -39.20 1.62
N ALA A 400 -9.04 -38.84 1.20
CA ALA A 400 -10.28 -39.29 1.82
C ALA A 400 -10.66 -40.75 1.49
N ARG A 401 -10.16 -41.29 0.37
CA ARG A 401 -10.36 -42.69 -0.06
C ARG A 401 -9.39 -43.68 0.60
N ARG A 402 -8.38 -43.17 1.29
CA ARG A 402 -7.41 -43.96 2.09
C ARG A 402 -7.74 -43.83 3.57
#